data_AF-A0A369RVY9-F1
#
_entry.id   AF-A0A369RVY9-F1
#
_cell.length_a   1.000
_cell.length_b   1.000
_cell.length_c   1.000
_cell.angle_alpha   90.00
_cell.angle_beta   90.00
_cell.angle_gamma   90.00
#
_symmetry.space_group_name_H-M   'P 1'
#
loop_
_entity.id
_entity.type
_entity.pdbx_description
1 polymer ?
#
loop_
_entity_poly.entity_id
_entity_poly.type
_entity_poly.pdbx_seq_one_letter_code
_entity_poly.pdbx_strand_id
1 'polypeptide(L)'
;MTIENQFDEREDGEETALISDIDENAGSDCTIDSNDLMSSIDDIVENIDVGLFHYLVVLSCGLCYGGYNVYFQAMGYIIISACDLDINISNRGWLSLSMMIGMTLSVGVLGRLADAYGRRKILLFSMTINLIAMLLSAFAYNYNMLVILAAIIGCSNAGLIATIFNYLMEFFPRQYRGIAGACIISFLIFESLLSSTVALFTLPHPFYKIGGIYFSSWRLYLLIVTTPTLLGYCILLFLPDSLRFTLAKSERKKAEL
;
A
#
# COMPACT_ATOMS: atom_id res chain seq x y z
N MET A 1 -36.28 -37.17 51.83
CA MET A 1 -35.85 -35.79 52.12
C MET A 1 -34.37 -35.78 52.50
N THR A 2 -33.51 -36.41 51.67
CA THR A 2 -32.08 -36.62 52.02
C THR A 2 -31.19 -36.90 50.80
N ILE A 3 -31.61 -36.55 49.58
CA ILE A 3 -30.78 -36.72 48.37
C ILE A 3 -30.55 -35.38 47.63
N GLU A 4 -31.45 -34.39 47.74
CA GLU A 4 -31.23 -33.05 47.16
C GLU A 4 -30.16 -32.21 47.87
N ASN A 5 -29.97 -32.35 49.19
CA ASN A 5 -28.97 -31.55 49.93
C ASN A 5 -27.51 -32.02 49.76
N GLN A 6 -27.25 -33.13 49.05
CA GLN A 6 -25.87 -33.63 48.83
C GLN A 6 -25.32 -33.28 47.44
N PHE A 7 -26.17 -32.76 46.55
CA PHE A 7 -25.75 -32.33 45.21
C PHE A 7 -25.38 -30.84 45.18
N ASP A 8 -26.04 -30.02 46.00
CA ASP A 8 -25.84 -28.57 46.09
C ASP A 8 -24.50 -28.20 46.78
N GLU A 9 -24.12 -28.89 47.88
CA GLU A 9 -22.83 -28.66 48.55
C GLU A 9 -21.60 -29.09 47.73
N ARG A 10 -21.80 -29.87 46.65
CA ARG A 10 -20.72 -30.38 45.81
C ARG A 10 -20.38 -29.44 44.65
N GLU A 11 -21.35 -28.72 44.12
CA GLU A 11 -21.13 -27.69 43.09
C GLU A 11 -20.50 -26.43 43.71
N ASP A 12 -20.93 -26.01 44.90
CA ASP A 12 -20.36 -24.84 45.60
C ASP A 12 -18.87 -25.04 45.96
N GLY A 13 -18.46 -26.27 46.30
CA GLY A 13 -17.07 -26.61 46.62
C GLY A 13 -16.15 -26.69 45.41
N GLU A 14 -16.65 -27.10 44.25
CA GLU A 14 -15.90 -27.13 42.98
C GLU A 14 -15.79 -25.73 42.37
N GLU A 15 -16.84 -24.90 42.47
CA GLU A 15 -16.86 -23.54 41.96
C GLU A 15 -15.97 -22.61 42.80
N THR A 16 -15.95 -22.79 44.12
CA THR A 16 -15.05 -22.03 45.02
C THR A 16 -13.57 -22.44 44.84
N ALA A 17 -13.29 -23.71 44.51
CA ALA A 17 -11.93 -24.19 44.19
C ALA A 17 -11.44 -23.67 42.81
N LEU A 18 -12.31 -23.62 41.81
CA LEU A 18 -12.01 -23.03 40.50
C LEU A 18 -11.75 -21.53 40.58
N ILE A 19 -12.46 -20.81 41.46
CA ILE A 19 -12.25 -19.37 41.67
C ILE A 19 -10.93 -19.11 42.43
N SER A 20 -10.53 -19.97 43.38
CA SER A 20 -9.22 -19.85 44.04
C SER A 20 -8.04 -20.13 43.12
N ASP A 21 -8.19 -21.04 42.15
CA ASP A 21 -7.15 -21.32 41.14
C ASP A 21 -6.99 -20.16 40.13
N ILE A 22 -8.05 -19.37 39.91
CA ILE A 22 -8.01 -18.17 39.07
C ILE A 22 -7.36 -16.99 39.82
N ASP A 23 -7.61 -16.86 41.13
CA ASP A 23 -7.09 -15.74 41.92
C ASP A 23 -5.61 -15.93 42.34
N GLU A 24 -5.14 -17.18 42.46
CA GLU A 24 -3.71 -17.46 42.70
C GLU A 24 -2.82 -17.24 41.46
N ASN A 25 -3.42 -17.31 40.26
CA ASN A 25 -2.72 -17.00 39.00
C ASN A 25 -2.84 -15.52 38.58
N ALA A 26 -3.62 -14.71 39.31
CA ALA A 26 -3.74 -13.27 39.10
C ALA A 26 -2.59 -12.46 39.74
N GLY A 27 -1.70 -13.11 40.50
CA GLY A 27 -0.56 -12.50 41.20
C GLY A 27 0.80 -12.62 40.49
N SER A 28 0.87 -13.26 39.32
CA SER A 28 2.12 -13.51 38.60
C SER A 28 2.17 -12.64 37.33
N ASP A 29 2.97 -11.58 37.39
CA ASP A 29 3.48 -10.76 36.28
C ASP A 29 2.59 -10.70 35.03
N CYS A 30 1.82 -9.61 34.89
CA CYS A 30 1.08 -9.31 33.67
C CYS A 30 2.02 -8.81 32.55
N THR A 31 3.13 -9.51 32.33
CA THR A 31 3.85 -9.53 31.08
C THR A 31 3.24 -10.65 30.25
N ILE A 32 2.14 -10.37 29.54
CA ILE A 32 1.73 -11.24 28.42
C ILE A 32 2.99 -11.41 27.57
N ASP A 33 3.50 -12.65 27.48
CA ASP A 33 4.68 -12.92 26.69
C ASP A 33 4.36 -12.52 25.25
N SER A 34 5.19 -11.64 24.72
CA SER A 34 5.22 -11.19 23.33
C SER A 34 4.97 -12.32 22.33
N ASN A 35 5.55 -13.49 22.58
CA ASN A 35 5.41 -14.66 21.72
C ASN A 35 3.98 -15.23 21.75
N ASP A 36 3.34 -15.27 22.91
CA ASP A 36 1.97 -15.78 23.08
C ASP A 36 0.94 -14.81 22.47
N LEU A 37 1.18 -13.51 22.56
CA LEU A 37 0.33 -12.52 21.89
C LEU A 37 0.45 -12.59 20.37
N MET A 38 1.68 -12.79 19.86
CA MET A 38 1.93 -12.89 18.43
C MET A 38 1.38 -14.20 17.85
N SER A 39 1.44 -15.32 18.58
CA SER A 39 0.78 -16.57 18.18
C SER A 39 -0.74 -16.39 18.17
N SER A 40 -1.31 -15.77 19.20
CA SER A 40 -2.75 -15.52 19.30
C SER A 40 -3.29 -14.68 18.13
N ILE A 41 -2.52 -13.68 17.66
CA ILE A 41 -2.92 -12.88 16.50
C ILE A 41 -2.86 -13.66 15.21
N ASP A 42 -1.83 -14.49 15.05
CA ASP A 42 -1.71 -15.33 13.87
C ASP A 42 -2.85 -16.36 13.84
N ASP A 43 -3.25 -16.91 14.98
CA ASP A 43 -4.41 -17.79 15.13
C ASP A 43 -5.74 -17.06 14.83
N ILE A 44 -5.90 -15.82 15.28
CA ILE A 44 -7.08 -15.00 14.96
C ILE A 44 -7.13 -14.72 13.45
N VAL A 45 -6.02 -14.29 12.85
CA VAL A 45 -5.94 -14.00 11.41
C VAL A 45 -6.23 -15.24 10.58
N GLU A 46 -5.78 -16.43 11.01
CA GLU A 46 -6.06 -17.68 10.31
C GLU A 46 -7.53 -18.12 10.40
N ASN A 47 -8.24 -17.76 11.47
CA ASN A 47 -9.64 -18.11 11.68
C ASN A 47 -10.64 -17.05 11.16
N ILE A 48 -10.18 -15.92 10.61
CA ILE A 48 -11.05 -14.88 10.06
C ILE A 48 -11.55 -15.25 8.66
N ASP A 49 -12.88 -15.21 8.50
CA ASP A 49 -13.52 -15.28 7.18
C ASP A 49 -13.29 -14.02 6.35
N VAL A 50 -13.15 -14.21 5.04
CA VAL A 50 -12.82 -13.14 4.10
C VAL A 50 -14.00 -12.20 3.88
N GLY A 51 -14.11 -11.16 4.71
CA GLY A 51 -15.17 -10.14 4.61
C GLY A 51 -14.89 -8.97 3.65
N LEU A 52 -15.82 -8.03 3.59
CA LEU A 52 -15.77 -6.80 2.75
C LEU A 52 -14.51 -5.95 2.98
N PHE A 53 -13.98 -5.96 4.21
CA PHE A 53 -12.73 -5.28 4.56
C PHE A 53 -11.54 -5.77 3.70
N HIS A 54 -11.39 -7.09 3.53
CA HIS A 54 -10.30 -7.68 2.74
C HIS A 54 -10.37 -7.28 1.27
N TYR A 55 -11.58 -7.21 0.71
CA TYR A 55 -11.80 -6.72 -0.66
C TYR A 55 -11.42 -5.25 -0.80
N LEU A 56 -11.76 -4.41 0.18
CA LEU A 56 -11.39 -2.99 0.18
C LEU A 56 -9.87 -2.81 0.30
N VAL A 57 -9.19 -3.64 1.12
CA VAL A 57 -7.72 -3.67 1.20
C VAL A 57 -7.11 -4.06 -0.14
N VAL A 58 -7.57 -5.14 -0.78
CA VAL A 58 -7.09 -5.57 -2.09
C VAL A 58 -7.34 -4.51 -3.16
N LEU A 59 -8.50 -3.86 -3.15
CA LEU A 59 -8.83 -2.79 -4.10
C LEU A 59 -7.87 -1.61 -3.94
N SER A 60 -7.67 -1.13 -2.71
CA SER A 60 -6.78 0.00 -2.44
C SER A 60 -5.32 -0.30 -2.80
N CYS A 61 -4.79 -1.45 -2.35
CA CYS A 61 -3.44 -1.90 -2.67
C CYS A 61 -3.26 -2.19 -4.17
N GLY A 62 -4.28 -2.75 -4.83
CA GLY A 62 -4.27 -3.03 -6.27
C GLY A 62 -4.21 -1.75 -7.10
N LEU A 63 -5.07 -0.77 -6.82
CA LEU A 63 -5.03 0.55 -7.49
C LEU A 63 -3.71 1.28 -7.24
N CYS A 64 -3.20 1.18 -6.01
CA CYS A 64 -1.91 1.74 -5.64
C CYS A 64 -0.75 1.11 -6.43
N TYR A 65 -0.70 -0.22 -6.49
CA TYR A 65 0.31 -0.95 -7.24
C TYR A 65 0.20 -0.72 -8.74
N GLY A 66 -1.04 -0.62 -9.25
CA GLY A 66 -1.35 -0.22 -10.62
C GLY A 66 -0.77 1.15 -11.00
N GLY A 67 -0.90 2.14 -10.10
CA GLY A 67 -0.37 3.49 -10.30
C GLY A 67 1.15 3.57 -10.52
N TYR A 68 1.92 2.64 -9.94
CA TYR A 68 3.34 2.51 -10.24
C TYR A 68 3.58 2.25 -11.73
N ASN A 69 2.81 1.32 -12.31
CA ASN A 69 2.97 0.90 -13.70
C ASN A 69 2.39 1.92 -14.69
N VAL A 70 1.34 2.66 -14.29
CA VAL A 70 0.74 3.74 -15.07
C VAL A 70 1.78 4.75 -15.52
N TYR A 71 2.59 5.27 -14.60
CA TYR A 71 3.53 6.33 -14.95
C TYR A 71 4.63 5.83 -15.90
N PHE A 72 5.09 4.59 -15.69
CA PHE A 72 6.05 3.94 -16.58
C PHE A 72 5.52 3.84 -18.02
N GLN A 73 4.27 3.42 -18.19
CA GLN A 73 3.60 3.40 -19.50
C GLN A 73 3.38 4.80 -20.05
N ALA A 74 2.97 5.74 -19.20
CA ALA A 74 2.69 7.11 -19.57
C ALA A 74 3.90 7.80 -20.22
N MET A 75 5.12 7.52 -19.76
CA MET A 75 6.33 8.09 -20.35
C MET A 75 6.46 7.77 -21.84
N GLY A 76 6.14 6.54 -22.24
CA GLY A 76 6.18 6.13 -23.65
C GLY A 76 5.26 6.98 -24.53
N TYR A 77 4.05 7.27 -24.04
CA TYR A 77 3.09 8.09 -24.76
C TYR A 77 3.46 9.57 -24.78
N ILE A 78 4.01 10.11 -23.69
CA ILE A 78 4.45 11.51 -23.60
C ILE A 78 5.58 11.79 -24.60
N ILE A 79 6.54 10.87 -24.73
CA ILE A 79 7.67 11.01 -25.67
C ILE A 79 7.21 11.17 -27.13
N ILE A 80 6.05 10.62 -27.49
CA ILE A 80 5.48 10.67 -28.84
C ILE A 80 4.59 11.91 -29.01
N SER A 81 3.81 12.27 -27.99
CA SER A 81 2.75 13.29 -28.08
C SER A 81 3.18 14.70 -27.64
N ALA A 82 4.26 14.84 -26.87
CA ALA A 82 4.71 16.12 -26.34
C ALA A 82 5.58 16.90 -27.34
N CYS A 83 4.98 17.38 -28.43
CA CYS A 83 5.64 18.26 -29.41
C CYS A 83 6.09 19.59 -28.79
N ASP A 84 5.40 20.06 -27.74
CA ASP A 84 5.69 21.32 -27.05
C ASP A 84 7.03 21.31 -26.27
N LEU A 85 7.57 20.12 -25.97
CA LEU A 85 8.71 19.97 -25.07
C LEU A 85 10.07 19.86 -25.79
N ASP A 86 10.07 20.09 -27.11
CA ASP A 86 11.23 20.00 -28.02
C ASP A 86 12.14 18.78 -27.74
N ILE A 87 11.50 17.61 -27.62
CA ILE A 87 12.19 16.38 -27.25
C ILE A 87 13.02 15.90 -28.45
N ASN A 88 14.31 16.19 -28.42
CA ASN A 88 15.25 15.71 -29.42
C ASN A 88 15.33 14.17 -29.40
N ILE A 89 15.51 13.55 -30.57
CA ILE A 89 15.59 12.08 -30.73
C ILE A 89 16.68 11.48 -29.84
N SER A 90 17.81 12.17 -29.70
CA SER A 90 18.92 11.75 -28.83
C SER A 90 18.58 11.76 -27.35
N ASN A 91 17.59 12.54 -26.90
CA ASN A 91 17.27 12.73 -25.49
C ASN A 91 16.06 11.93 -25.02
N ARG A 92 15.26 11.32 -25.91
CA ARG A 92 14.07 10.53 -25.51
C ARG A 92 14.40 9.45 -24.47
N GLY A 93 15.54 8.77 -24.63
CA GLY A 93 15.95 7.67 -23.74
C GLY A 93 16.32 8.12 -22.32
N TRP A 94 16.81 9.35 -22.15
CA TRP A 94 17.22 9.87 -20.84
C TRP A 94 16.05 10.00 -19.87
N LEU A 95 14.83 10.25 -20.37
CA LEU A 95 13.63 10.35 -19.52
C LEU A 95 13.33 9.01 -18.85
N SER A 96 13.22 7.92 -19.63
CA SER A 96 12.99 6.58 -19.08
C SER A 96 14.16 6.11 -18.20
N LEU A 97 15.40 6.42 -18.60
CA LEU A 97 16.59 6.06 -17.84
C LEU A 97 16.62 6.74 -16.47
N SER A 98 16.23 8.02 -16.38
CA SER A 98 16.21 8.76 -15.11
C SER A 98 15.30 8.12 -14.06
N MET A 99 14.14 7.59 -14.49
CA MET A 99 13.21 6.86 -13.62
C MET A 99 13.86 5.56 -13.11
N MET A 100 14.51 4.80 -14.00
CA MET A 100 15.21 3.57 -13.60
C MET A 100 16.37 3.86 -12.64
N ILE A 101 17.16 4.90 -12.91
CA ILE A 101 18.23 5.35 -12.02
C ILE A 101 17.67 5.70 -10.64
N GLY A 102 16.59 6.49 -10.57
CA GLY A 102 15.93 6.82 -9.31
C GLY A 102 15.47 5.58 -8.54
N MET A 103 14.87 4.62 -9.23
CA MET A 103 14.44 3.35 -8.63
C MET A 103 15.61 2.52 -8.11
N THR A 104 16.69 2.37 -8.90
CA THR A 104 17.87 1.59 -8.51
C THR A 104 18.62 2.22 -7.33
N LEU A 105 18.79 3.55 -7.31
CA LEU A 105 19.53 4.22 -6.24
C LEU A 105 18.76 4.19 -4.90
N SER A 106 17.44 4.21 -4.95
CA SER A 106 16.59 4.30 -3.76
C SER A 106 16.22 2.96 -3.14
N VAL A 107 16.24 1.85 -3.88
CA VAL A 107 15.72 0.54 -3.43
C VAL A 107 16.33 0.07 -2.11
N GLY A 108 17.65 0.20 -1.95
CA GLY A 108 18.34 -0.23 -0.73
C GLY A 108 18.04 0.67 0.47
N VAL A 109 17.92 1.98 0.24
CA VAL A 109 17.64 2.97 1.30
C VAL A 109 16.19 2.84 1.77
N LEU A 110 15.23 2.84 0.84
CA LEU A 110 13.80 2.76 1.16
C LEU A 110 13.41 1.39 1.70
N GLY A 111 14.07 0.31 1.27
CA GLY A 111 13.89 -1.02 1.87
C GLY A 111 14.27 -1.04 3.34
N ARG A 112 15.47 -0.56 3.69
CA ARG A 112 15.88 -0.45 5.11
C ARG A 112 15.00 0.51 5.90
N LEU A 113 14.56 1.60 5.28
CA LEU A 113 13.67 2.57 5.90
C LEU A 113 12.29 1.97 6.21
N ALA A 114 11.77 1.13 5.32
CA ALA A 114 10.51 0.41 5.51
C ALA A 114 10.54 -0.52 6.73
N ASP A 115 11.65 -1.24 6.90
CA ASP A 115 11.84 -2.14 8.04
C ASP A 115 12.06 -1.37 9.36
N ALA A 116 12.71 -0.21 9.31
CA ALA A 116 13.03 0.59 10.50
C ALA A 116 11.84 1.43 11.02
N TYR A 117 11.15 2.16 10.15
CA TYR A 117 10.12 3.13 10.53
C TYR A 117 8.70 2.57 10.50
N GLY A 118 8.53 1.38 9.93
CA GLY A 118 7.25 0.70 9.78
C GLY A 118 6.71 0.76 8.36
N ARG A 119 6.19 -0.38 7.91
CA ARG A 119 5.78 -0.63 6.52
C ARG A 119 4.70 0.33 6.03
N ARG A 120 3.64 0.58 6.82
CA ARG A 120 2.54 1.49 6.43
C ARG A 120 3.00 2.94 6.30
N LYS A 121 3.89 3.42 7.18
CA LYS A 121 4.36 4.81 7.13
C LYS A 121 5.17 5.07 5.87
N ILE A 122 6.06 4.15 5.52
CA ILE A 122 6.84 4.25 4.29
C ILE A 122 5.96 4.06 3.05
N LEU A 123 4.98 3.16 3.09
CA LEU A 123 3.97 3.03 2.03
C LEU A 123 3.25 4.36 1.77
N LEU A 124 2.70 5.00 2.81
CA LEU A 124 2.00 6.27 2.70
C LEU A 124 2.93 7.41 2.25
N PHE A 125 4.15 7.47 2.79
CA PHE A 125 5.15 8.47 2.40
C PHE A 125 5.54 8.34 0.92
N SER A 126 5.91 7.14 0.48
CA SER A 126 6.20 6.83 -0.91
C SER A 126 5.03 7.17 -1.81
N MET A 127 3.80 6.83 -1.41
CA MET A 127 2.62 7.14 -2.22
C MET A 127 2.34 8.63 -2.34
N THR A 128 2.52 9.37 -1.26
CA THR A 128 2.29 10.82 -1.25
C THR A 128 3.26 11.51 -2.20
N ILE A 129 4.55 11.15 -2.13
CA ILE A 129 5.56 11.69 -3.05
C ILE A 129 5.26 11.28 -4.49
N ASN A 130 4.89 10.02 -4.70
CA ASN A 130 4.56 9.52 -6.03
C ASN A 130 3.40 10.30 -6.67
N LEU A 131 2.29 10.47 -5.95
CA LEU A 131 1.11 11.21 -6.43
C LEU A 131 1.42 12.69 -6.68
N ILE A 132 2.11 13.35 -5.76
CA ILE A 132 2.49 14.76 -5.92
C ILE A 132 3.37 14.92 -7.17
N ALA A 133 4.36 14.04 -7.34
CA ALA A 133 5.25 14.12 -8.49
C ALA A 133 4.52 13.80 -9.80
N MET A 134 3.62 12.81 -9.84
CA MET A 134 2.79 12.50 -11.01
C MET A 134 1.90 13.67 -11.41
N LEU A 135 1.24 14.30 -10.42
CA LEU A 135 0.43 15.50 -10.67
C LEU A 135 1.29 16.66 -11.16
N LEU A 136 2.45 16.88 -10.54
CA LEU A 136 3.38 17.95 -10.92
C LEU A 136 3.96 17.72 -12.32
N SER A 137 4.13 16.47 -12.76
CA SER A 137 4.52 16.11 -14.12
C SER A 137 3.50 16.57 -15.15
N ALA A 138 2.20 16.57 -14.83
CA ALA A 138 1.17 17.10 -15.72
C ALA A 138 1.27 18.63 -15.93
N PHE A 139 1.93 19.34 -15.00
CA PHE A 139 2.17 20.79 -15.09
C PHE A 139 3.59 21.13 -15.55
N ALA A 140 4.41 20.15 -15.91
CA ALA A 140 5.79 20.39 -16.29
C ALA A 140 5.89 21.24 -17.57
N TYR A 141 6.71 22.29 -17.51
CA TYR A 141 6.90 23.25 -18.59
C TYR A 141 8.13 22.94 -19.46
N ASN A 142 9.12 22.24 -18.92
CA ASN A 142 10.37 21.91 -19.61
C ASN A 142 10.70 20.41 -19.52
N TYR A 143 11.44 19.91 -20.51
CA TYR A 143 11.94 18.53 -20.54
C TYR A 143 12.76 18.16 -19.29
N ASN A 144 13.66 19.04 -18.84
CA ASN A 144 14.49 18.78 -17.65
C ASN A 144 13.65 18.62 -16.38
N MET A 145 12.53 19.33 -16.27
CA MET A 145 11.61 19.19 -15.14
C MET A 145 10.96 17.81 -15.14
N LEU A 146 10.52 17.31 -16.30
CA LEU A 146 10.00 15.94 -16.41
C LEU A 146 11.04 14.88 -16.05
N VAL A 147 12.30 15.07 -16.43
CA VAL A 147 13.40 14.15 -16.08
C VAL A 147 13.60 14.09 -14.57
N ILE A 148 13.63 15.24 -13.89
CA ILE A 148 13.78 15.29 -12.42
C ILE A 148 12.57 14.65 -11.74
N LEU A 149 11.36 14.95 -12.18
CA LEU A 149 10.13 14.35 -11.63
C LEU A 149 10.07 12.84 -11.87
N ALA A 150 10.50 12.37 -13.04
CA ALA A 150 10.60 10.95 -13.35
C ALA A 150 11.57 10.22 -12.43
N ALA A 151 12.71 10.84 -12.10
CA ALA A 151 13.63 10.29 -11.10
C ALA A 151 12.99 10.22 -9.70
N ILE A 152 12.27 11.25 -9.26
CA ILE A 152 11.56 11.28 -7.97
C ILE A 152 10.47 10.20 -7.90
N ILE A 153 9.74 10.00 -9.00
CA ILE A 153 8.72 8.94 -9.12
C ILE A 153 9.38 7.57 -9.08
N GLY A 154 10.48 7.38 -9.80
CA GLY A 154 11.32 6.18 -9.72
C GLY A 154 11.75 5.87 -8.28
N CYS A 155 12.22 6.88 -7.55
CA CYS A 155 12.57 6.74 -6.13
C CYS A 155 11.38 6.27 -5.29
N SER A 156 10.22 6.93 -5.46
CA SER A 156 9.01 6.65 -4.68
C SER A 156 8.49 5.23 -4.92
N ASN A 157 8.54 4.77 -6.16
CA ASN A 157 8.09 3.44 -6.58
C ASN A 157 8.89 2.29 -5.95
N ALA A 158 10.20 2.49 -5.71
CA ALA A 158 11.01 1.46 -5.05
C ALA A 158 10.51 1.17 -3.63
N GLY A 159 10.17 2.21 -2.86
CA GLY A 159 9.60 2.05 -1.52
C GLY A 159 8.19 1.47 -1.52
N LEU A 160 7.39 1.83 -2.53
CA LEU A 160 6.05 1.27 -2.71
C LEU A 160 6.09 -0.26 -2.90
N ILE A 161 6.90 -0.73 -3.85
CA ILE A 161 6.98 -2.17 -4.18
C ILE A 161 7.47 -2.98 -2.97
N ALA A 162 8.41 -2.44 -2.19
CA ALA A 162 8.94 -3.09 -1.01
C ALA A 162 7.90 -3.25 0.13
N THR A 163 6.92 -2.33 0.22
CA THR A 163 6.00 -2.26 1.36
C THR A 163 4.60 -2.81 1.07
N ILE A 164 4.11 -2.68 -0.17
CA ILE A 164 2.70 -2.95 -0.49
C ILE A 164 2.31 -4.43 -0.40
N PHE A 165 3.17 -5.33 -0.86
CA PHE A 165 2.93 -6.77 -0.76
C PHE A 165 2.92 -7.21 0.70
N ASN A 166 3.92 -6.75 1.45
CA ASN A 166 4.03 -7.03 2.86
C ASN A 166 2.79 -6.55 3.63
N TYR A 167 2.34 -5.32 3.36
CA TYR A 167 1.14 -4.75 3.95
C TYR A 167 -0.10 -5.59 3.63
N LEU A 168 -0.27 -6.04 2.37
CA LEU A 168 -1.40 -6.90 2.01
C LEU A 168 -1.39 -8.21 2.81
N MET A 169 -0.24 -8.89 2.87
CA MET A 169 -0.14 -10.22 3.49
C MET A 169 -0.40 -10.22 4.99
N GLU A 170 -0.30 -9.07 5.66
CA GLU A 170 -0.58 -8.91 7.08
C GLU A 170 -2.08 -9.01 7.41
N PHE A 171 -2.96 -8.75 6.45
CA PHE A 171 -4.42 -8.86 6.65
C PHE A 171 -5.01 -10.18 6.16
N PHE A 172 -4.27 -10.97 5.39
CA PHE A 172 -4.80 -12.19 4.77
C PHE A 172 -4.32 -13.46 5.49
N PRO A 173 -5.23 -14.43 5.74
CA PRO A 173 -4.86 -15.75 6.22
C PRO A 173 -4.00 -16.46 5.19
N ARG A 174 -3.13 -17.35 5.66
CA ARG A 174 -2.09 -17.99 4.84
C ARG A 174 -2.62 -18.66 3.57
N GLN A 175 -3.81 -19.25 3.64
CA GLN A 175 -4.51 -19.89 2.52
C GLN A 175 -4.90 -18.95 1.36
N TYR A 176 -5.28 -17.69 1.66
CA TYR A 176 -5.74 -16.73 0.64
C TYR A 176 -4.65 -15.75 0.18
N ARG A 177 -3.47 -15.76 0.80
CA ARG A 177 -2.34 -14.89 0.44
C ARG A 177 -1.94 -14.98 -1.03
N GLY A 178 -1.94 -16.19 -1.60
CA GLY A 178 -1.62 -16.41 -3.02
C GLY A 178 -2.63 -15.75 -3.96
N ILE A 179 -3.93 -15.89 -3.66
CA ILE A 179 -5.02 -15.29 -4.44
C ILE A 179 -4.96 -13.76 -4.32
N ALA A 180 -4.78 -13.23 -3.12
CA ALA A 180 -4.68 -11.79 -2.88
C ALA A 180 -3.49 -11.17 -3.65
N GLY A 181 -2.33 -11.85 -3.65
CA GLY A 181 -1.17 -11.44 -4.45
C GLY A 181 -1.44 -11.45 -5.95
N ALA A 182 -2.10 -12.49 -6.46
CA ALA A 182 -2.51 -12.58 -7.87
C ALA A 182 -3.53 -11.50 -8.26
N CYS A 183 -4.45 -11.14 -7.36
CA CYS A 183 -5.39 -10.05 -7.56
C CYS A 183 -4.65 -8.70 -7.71
N ILE A 184 -3.69 -8.40 -6.83
CA ILE A 184 -2.86 -7.18 -6.96
C ILE A 184 -2.16 -7.11 -8.32
N ILE A 185 -1.57 -8.22 -8.77
CA ILE A 185 -0.86 -8.25 -10.06
C ILE A 185 -1.85 -8.07 -11.22
N SER A 186 -3.07 -8.62 -11.11
CA SER A 186 -4.13 -8.42 -12.11
C SER A 186 -4.49 -6.93 -12.28
N PHE A 187 -4.44 -6.14 -11.20
CA PHE A 187 -4.65 -4.69 -11.30
C PHE A 187 -3.59 -3.98 -12.14
N LEU A 188 -2.37 -4.49 -12.26
CA LEU A 188 -1.36 -3.93 -13.19
C LEU A 188 -1.83 -4.03 -14.64
N ILE A 189 -2.43 -5.16 -15.00
CA ILE A 189 -2.93 -5.41 -16.35
C ILE A 189 -4.15 -4.53 -16.61
N PHE A 190 -5.05 -4.43 -15.63
CA PHE A 190 -6.22 -3.56 -15.72
C PHE A 190 -5.82 -2.09 -15.94
N GLU A 191 -4.87 -1.57 -15.17
CA GLU A 191 -4.33 -0.22 -15.35
C GLU A 191 -3.59 -0.04 -16.67
N SER A 192 -2.86 -1.06 -17.13
CA SER A 192 -2.20 -1.04 -18.43
C SER A 192 -3.20 -0.86 -19.58
N LEU A 193 -4.34 -1.56 -19.49
CA LEU A 193 -5.43 -1.47 -20.44
C LEU A 193 -6.12 -0.11 -20.38
N LEU A 194 -6.36 0.41 -19.17
CA LEU A 194 -6.92 1.74 -18.96
C LEU A 194 -6.01 2.81 -19.59
N SER A 195 -4.72 2.78 -19.24
CA SER A 195 -3.69 3.68 -19.75
C SER A 195 -3.62 3.67 -21.28
N SER A 196 -3.56 2.48 -21.90
CA SER A 196 -3.50 2.36 -23.37
C SER A 196 -4.79 2.83 -24.05
N THR A 197 -5.95 2.56 -23.45
CA THR A 197 -7.25 3.02 -23.96
C THR A 197 -7.34 4.54 -23.93
N VAL A 198 -7.01 5.15 -22.80
CA VAL A 198 -7.01 6.63 -22.65
C VAL A 198 -6.02 7.25 -23.62
N ALA A 199 -4.84 6.65 -23.82
CA ALA A 199 -3.86 7.11 -24.80
C ALA A 199 -4.42 7.10 -26.23
N LEU A 200 -5.10 6.03 -26.65
CA LEU A 200 -5.71 5.94 -27.99
C LEU A 200 -6.80 6.99 -28.22
N PHE A 201 -7.60 7.32 -27.21
CA PHE A 201 -8.59 8.39 -27.33
C PHE A 201 -7.96 9.79 -27.35
N THR A 202 -6.81 9.96 -26.68
CA THR A 202 -6.15 11.25 -26.46
C THR A 202 -5.16 11.63 -27.57
N LEU A 203 -4.49 10.65 -28.19
CA LEU A 203 -3.52 10.86 -29.28
C LEU A 203 -4.07 11.56 -30.54
N PRO A 204 -5.28 11.26 -31.04
CA PRO A 204 -5.79 11.81 -32.30
C PRO A 204 -6.09 13.31 -32.25
N HIS A 205 -6.30 13.88 -31.07
CA HIS A 205 -6.68 15.27 -30.90
C HIS A 205 -5.52 16.02 -30.24
N PRO A 206 -4.82 16.93 -30.96
CA PRO A 206 -3.64 17.62 -30.43
C PRO A 206 -3.97 18.65 -29.34
N PHE A 207 -5.22 19.11 -29.26
CA PHE A 207 -5.66 20.07 -28.24
C PHE A 207 -7.09 19.78 -27.81
N TYR A 208 -7.32 19.74 -26.50
CA TYR A 208 -8.66 19.66 -25.92
C TYR A 208 -9.02 21.00 -25.28
N LYS A 209 -10.18 21.54 -25.65
CA LYS A 209 -10.75 22.74 -25.05
C LYS A 209 -11.80 22.31 -24.03
N ILE A 210 -11.41 22.25 -22.75
CA ILE A 210 -12.32 22.02 -21.63
C ILE A 210 -12.50 23.34 -20.91
N GLY A 211 -13.73 23.86 -20.85
CA GLY A 211 -14.06 25.05 -20.05
C GLY A 211 -13.32 26.34 -20.41
N GLY A 212 -12.76 26.47 -21.62
CA GLY A 212 -12.02 27.67 -22.06
C GLY A 212 -10.51 27.64 -21.86
N ILE A 213 -9.95 26.58 -21.27
CA ILE A 213 -8.51 26.37 -21.09
C ILE A 213 -7.99 25.44 -22.18
N TYR A 214 -6.87 25.79 -22.82
CA TYR A 214 -6.18 24.93 -23.78
C TYR A 214 -5.30 23.94 -23.02
N PHE A 215 -5.66 22.65 -23.04
CA PHE A 215 -4.82 21.61 -22.50
C PHE A 215 -4.14 20.81 -23.63
N SER A 216 -2.81 20.67 -23.54
CA SER A 216 -2.06 19.71 -24.36
C SER A 216 -2.50 18.28 -24.00
N SER A 217 -2.66 17.43 -25.02
CA SER A 217 -3.25 16.09 -24.88
C SER A 217 -2.52 15.22 -23.86
N TRP A 218 -1.19 15.30 -23.80
CA TRP A 218 -0.37 14.53 -22.87
C TRP A 218 -0.58 14.90 -21.40
N ARG A 219 -0.96 16.16 -21.11
CA ARG A 219 -1.23 16.64 -19.74
C ARG A 219 -2.56 16.10 -19.22
N LEU A 220 -3.60 16.12 -20.06
CA LEU A 220 -4.90 15.53 -19.72
C LEU A 220 -4.81 14.03 -19.56
N TYR A 221 -4.06 13.36 -20.42
CA TYR A 221 -3.76 11.95 -20.29
C TYR A 221 -3.15 11.64 -18.91
N LEU A 222 -2.10 12.36 -18.49
CA LEU A 222 -1.51 12.18 -17.16
C LEU A 222 -2.54 12.38 -16.02
N LEU A 223 -3.38 13.41 -16.10
CA LEU A 223 -4.40 13.66 -15.07
C LEU A 223 -5.45 12.55 -14.98
N ILE A 224 -5.93 12.06 -16.13
CA ILE A 224 -6.94 10.99 -16.18
C ILE A 224 -6.37 9.71 -15.60
N VAL A 225 -5.15 9.30 -15.99
CA VAL A 225 -4.58 8.04 -15.52
C VAL A 225 -4.05 8.14 -14.09
N THR A 226 -3.77 9.34 -13.55
CA THR A 226 -3.44 9.52 -12.12
C THR A 226 -4.67 9.40 -11.21
N THR A 227 -5.88 9.63 -11.74
CA THR A 227 -7.14 9.62 -10.99
C THR A 227 -7.43 8.28 -10.26
N PRO A 228 -7.33 7.10 -10.90
CA PRO A 228 -7.53 5.82 -10.21
C PRO A 228 -6.48 5.55 -9.11
N THR A 229 -5.23 5.99 -9.32
CA THR A 229 -4.18 5.91 -8.29
C THR A 229 -4.50 6.81 -7.09
N LEU A 230 -4.98 8.03 -7.35
CA LEU A 230 -5.42 8.95 -6.31
C LEU A 230 -6.58 8.36 -5.50
N LEU A 231 -7.55 7.74 -6.16
CA LEU A 231 -8.66 7.04 -5.51
C LEU A 231 -8.14 5.91 -4.60
N GLY A 232 -7.21 5.09 -5.10
CA GLY A 232 -6.58 4.03 -4.30
C GLY A 232 -5.88 4.56 -3.05
N TYR A 233 -5.15 5.67 -3.17
CA TYR A 233 -4.49 6.32 -2.04
C TYR A 233 -5.48 6.92 -1.03
N CYS A 234 -6.55 7.56 -1.49
CA CYS A 234 -7.60 8.07 -0.60
C CYS A 234 -8.22 6.95 0.24
N ILE A 235 -8.50 5.79 -0.38
CA ILE A 235 -9.01 4.61 0.33
C ILE A 235 -7.97 4.09 1.33
N LEU A 236 -6.70 4.04 0.93
CA LEU A 236 -5.59 3.59 1.77
C LEU A 236 -5.41 4.43 3.06
N LEU A 237 -5.75 5.73 3.03
CA LEU A 237 -5.71 6.58 4.22
C LEU A 237 -6.74 6.17 5.28
N PHE A 238 -7.88 5.61 4.87
CA PHE A 238 -8.91 5.13 5.79
C PHE A 238 -8.62 3.73 6.34
N LEU A 239 -7.64 3.01 5.79
CA LEU A 239 -7.27 1.70 6.33
C LEU A 239 -6.51 1.83 7.66
N PRO A 240 -6.77 0.92 8.62
CA PRO A 240 -6.09 0.90 9.90
C PRO A 240 -4.59 0.61 9.78
N ASP A 241 -3.83 0.98 10.81
CA ASP A 241 -2.42 0.62 10.94
C ASP A 241 -2.22 -0.89 10.97
N SER A 242 -1.09 -1.36 10.45
CA SER A 242 -0.79 -2.78 10.47
C SER A 242 -0.49 -3.25 11.90
N LEU A 243 -1.29 -4.22 12.37
CA LEU A 243 -1.37 -4.63 13.78
C LEU A 243 -0.02 -5.14 14.31
N ARG A 244 0.74 -5.86 13.48
CA ARG A 244 2.05 -6.42 13.84
C ARG A 244 3.10 -5.35 14.17
N PHE A 245 3.06 -4.20 13.50
CA PHE A 245 4.03 -3.13 13.77
C PHE A 245 3.76 -2.42 15.09
N THR A 246 2.50 -2.28 15.49
CA THR A 246 2.12 -1.65 16.76
C THR A 246 2.63 -2.46 17.95
N LEU A 247 2.61 -3.79 17.84
CA LEU A 247 3.13 -4.69 18.87
C LEU A 247 4.64 -4.68 18.95
N ALA A 248 5.34 -4.81 17.82
CA ALA A 248 6.81 -4.70 17.79
C ALA A 248 7.32 -3.35 18.33
N LYS A 249 6.56 -2.27 18.15
CA LYS A 249 6.90 -0.95 18.71
C LYS A 249 6.65 -0.85 20.21
N SER A 250 5.59 -1.49 20.72
CA SER A 250 5.30 -1.60 22.15
C SER A 250 6.46 -2.31 22.88
N GLU A 251 6.99 -3.37 22.30
CA GLU A 251 8.10 -4.14 22.86
C GLU A 251 9.41 -3.37 22.90
N ARG A 252 9.81 -2.68 21.82
CA ARG A 252 11.03 -1.86 21.85
C ARG A 252 10.97 -0.77 22.91
N LYS A 253 9.78 -0.19 23.12
CA LYS A 253 9.57 0.83 24.14
C LYS A 253 9.60 0.26 25.57
N LYS A 254 9.20 -1.01 25.75
CA LYS A 254 9.35 -1.74 27.03
C LYS A 254 10.80 -2.16 27.32
N ALA A 255 11.60 -2.49 26.28
CA ALA A 255 12.98 -2.91 26.44
C ALA A 255 13.98 -1.76 26.69
N GLU A 256 13.59 -0.51 26.43
CA GLU A 256 14.37 0.70 26.71
C GLU A 256 14.08 1.33 28.08
N LEU A 257 13.13 0.77 28.86
CA LEU A 257 12.76 1.18 30.23
C LEU A 257 13.29 0.17 31.25
#